data_AF-A0A9W6MUP1-F1
#
_entry.id   AF-A0A9W6MUP1-F1
#
_cell.length_a   1.000
_cell.length_b   1.000
_cell.length_c   1.000
_cell.angle_alpha   90.00
_cell.angle_beta   90.00
_cell.angle_gamma   90.00
#
_symmetry.space_group_name_H-M   'P 1'
#
loop_
_entity.id
_entity.type
_entity.pdbx_description
1 polymer ?
#
loop_
_entity_poly.entity_id
_entity_poly.type
_entity_poly.pdbx_seq_one_letter_code
_entity_poly.pdbx_strand_id
1 'polypeptide(L)'
;MINDTPFGSSQQIKQKIQAAYKAAVQNSFMSRSRSPGIDQLFRGVRLYGHDAGVDFAETHLSSIIQEALEEAGCKEPSLTLETYDFGVAAIAGMAAILRERTALKVETTRSAITLIWAVPNPGLI
;
A
#
# COMPACT_ATOMS: atom_id res chain seq x y z
N MET A 1 -7.73 -10.98 -19.25
CA MET A 1 -6.89 -12.00 -18.59
C MET A 1 -6.78 -11.61 -17.13
N ILE A 2 -7.20 -12.48 -16.21
CA ILE A 2 -7.05 -12.26 -14.77
C ILE A 2 -5.58 -12.57 -14.48
N ASN A 3 -4.75 -11.54 -14.33
CA ASN A 3 -3.38 -11.74 -13.83
C ASN A 3 -3.49 -12.13 -12.35
N ASP A 4 -3.36 -13.42 -12.09
CA ASP A 4 -3.24 -13.97 -10.74
C ASP A 4 -1.94 -13.47 -10.13
N THR A 5 -2.03 -12.38 -9.37
CA THR A 5 -0.96 -12.05 -8.42
C THR A 5 -0.83 -13.23 -7.45
N PRO A 6 0.37 -13.52 -6.89
CA PRO A 6 0.52 -14.59 -5.88
C PRO A 6 -0.34 -14.36 -4.63
N PHE A 7 -0.92 -13.16 -4.49
CA PHE A 7 -1.82 -12.79 -3.42
C PHE A 7 -3.30 -13.11 -3.69
N GLY A 8 -3.67 -13.46 -4.92
CA GLY A 8 -5.03 -13.79 -5.33
C GLY A 8 -5.78 -12.59 -5.92
N SER A 9 -7.12 -12.62 -5.83
CA SER A 9 -7.99 -11.52 -6.27
C SER A 9 -7.85 -10.27 -5.40
N SER A 10 -8.31 -9.12 -5.90
CA SER A 10 -8.28 -7.86 -5.15
C SER A 10 -9.00 -7.94 -3.80
N GLN A 11 -10.11 -8.68 -3.72
CA GLN A 11 -10.79 -8.93 -2.45
C GLN A 11 -9.98 -9.84 -1.51
N GLN A 12 -9.27 -10.83 -2.05
CA GLN A 12 -8.40 -11.68 -1.23
C GLN A 12 -7.22 -10.88 -0.68
N ILE A 13 -6.64 -9.95 -1.45
CA ILE A 13 -5.59 -9.03 -0.99
C ILE A 13 -6.10 -8.19 0.17
N LYS A 14 -7.24 -7.50 0.01
CA LYS A 14 -7.87 -6.72 1.07
C LYS A 14 -8.09 -7.54 2.34
N GLN A 15 -8.69 -8.72 2.21
CA GLN A 15 -8.98 -9.60 3.33
C GLN A 15 -7.71 -10.04 4.05
N LYS A 16 -6.64 -10.36 3.33
CA LYS A 16 -5.34 -10.73 3.91
C LYS A 16 -4.75 -9.59 4.73
N ILE A 17 -4.72 -8.38 4.19
CA ILE A 17 -4.19 -7.19 4.89
C ILE A 17 -5.03 -6.88 6.13
N GLN A 18 -6.36 -6.89 6.02
CA GLN A 18 -7.26 -6.66 7.16
C GLN A 18 -7.16 -7.75 8.23
N ALA A 19 -6.96 -9.02 7.83
CA ALA A 19 -6.77 -10.12 8.75
C ALA A 19 -5.43 -10.00 9.50
N ALA A 20 -4.36 -9.62 8.82
CA ALA A 20 -3.05 -9.35 9.43
C ALA A 20 -3.17 -8.24 10.49
N TYR A 21 -3.82 -7.12 10.14
CA TYR A 21 -4.08 -6.03 11.08
C TYR A 21 -4.89 -6.49 12.29
N LYS A 22 -5.98 -7.22 12.08
CA LYS A 22 -6.82 -7.74 13.17
C LYS A 22 -6.04 -8.66 14.11
N ALA A 23 -5.24 -9.58 13.55
CA ALA A 23 -4.40 -10.48 14.32
C ALA A 23 -3.34 -9.72 15.13
N ALA A 24 -2.70 -8.72 14.53
CA ALA A 24 -1.72 -7.87 15.19
C ALA A 24 -2.34 -7.10 16.36
N VAL A 25 -3.47 -6.42 16.15
CA VAL A 25 -4.17 -5.66 17.20
C VAL A 25 -4.61 -6.55 18.36
N GLN A 26 -4.99 -7.79 18.10
CA GLN A 26 -5.35 -8.77 19.13
C GLN A 26 -4.15 -9.31 19.92
N ASN A 27 -2.91 -9.10 19.45
CA ASN A 27 -1.69 -9.58 20.09
C ASN A 27 -0.92 -8.43 20.77
N SER A 28 -0.86 -8.46 22.11
CA SER A 28 -0.19 -7.45 22.93
C SER A 28 1.35 -7.53 22.88
N PHE A 29 1.94 -8.61 22.37
CA PHE A 29 3.39 -8.87 22.43
C PHE A 29 4.17 -8.61 21.13
N MET A 30 3.50 -8.26 20.02
CA MET A 30 4.22 -7.97 18.78
C MET A 30 4.93 -6.61 18.86
N SER A 31 6.26 -6.67 18.96
CA SER A 31 7.16 -5.53 18.92
C SER A 31 7.48 -5.14 17.47
N ARG A 32 7.53 -3.82 17.25
CA ARG A 32 7.69 -3.12 15.96
C ARG A 32 9.12 -3.33 15.43
N SER A 33 9.35 -4.36 14.62
CA SER A 33 10.55 -4.42 13.77
C SER A 33 10.25 -3.72 12.47
N ARG A 34 10.61 -2.43 12.40
CA ARG A 34 10.40 -1.60 11.20
C ARG A 34 11.32 -2.11 10.09
N SER A 35 10.73 -2.63 9.02
CA SER A 35 11.44 -2.96 7.78
C SER A 35 12.07 -1.67 7.22
N PRO A 36 13.20 -1.72 6.47
CA PRO A 36 13.79 -0.54 5.83
C PRO A 36 12.89 0.14 4.78
N GLY A 37 11.66 -0.36 4.59
CA GLY A 37 10.56 0.31 3.93
C GLY A 37 10.66 0.27 2.41
N ILE A 38 9.51 0.12 1.76
CA ILE A 38 9.37 0.24 0.30
C ILE A 38 9.80 1.63 -0.24
N ASP A 39 9.97 2.63 0.64
CA ASP A 39 10.42 4.00 0.32
C ASP A 39 11.65 4.06 -0.59
N GLN A 40 12.57 3.10 -0.49
CA GLN A 40 13.74 3.05 -1.37
C GLN A 40 13.38 2.85 -2.84
N LEU A 41 12.26 2.19 -3.14
CA LEU A 41 11.78 2.01 -4.52
C LEU A 41 11.27 3.32 -5.14
N PHE A 42 10.79 4.24 -4.30
CA PHE A 42 10.20 5.51 -4.73
C PHE A 42 11.24 6.63 -4.77
N ARG A 43 12.24 6.57 -3.89
CA ARG A 43 13.28 7.59 -3.79
C ARG A 43 14.14 7.63 -5.06
N GLY A 44 14.16 8.80 -5.71
CA GLY A 44 14.99 9.05 -6.89
C GLY A 44 14.33 8.66 -8.22
N VAL A 45 13.11 8.14 -8.20
CA VAL A 45 12.31 7.89 -9.41
C VAL A 45 11.52 9.15 -9.77
N ARG A 46 11.41 9.43 -11.08
CA ARG A 46 10.59 10.54 -11.60
C ARG A 46 9.62 10.01 -12.65
N LEU A 47 8.32 10.10 -12.37
CA LEU A 47 7.25 9.66 -13.28
C LEU A 47 6.31 10.83 -13.53
N TYR A 48 5.91 11.07 -14.78
CA TYR A 48 5.02 12.20 -15.10
C TYR A 48 3.74 11.77 -15.82
N GLY A 49 3.74 10.64 -16.52
CA GLY A 49 2.58 10.12 -17.25
C GLY A 49 1.68 9.25 -16.40
N HIS A 50 0.37 9.28 -16.68
CA HIS A 50 -0.60 8.39 -16.06
C HIS A 50 -0.21 6.92 -16.21
N ASP A 51 0.06 6.50 -17.44
CA ASP A 51 0.39 5.10 -17.75
C ASP A 51 1.73 4.70 -17.13
N ALA A 52 2.71 5.62 -17.06
CA ALA A 52 3.96 5.38 -16.34
C ALA A 52 3.72 5.13 -14.84
N GLY A 53 2.75 5.82 -14.24
CA GLY A 53 2.30 5.54 -12.88
C GLY A 53 1.63 4.18 -12.75
N VAL A 54 0.75 3.81 -13.69
CA VAL A 54 0.12 2.49 -13.73
C VAL A 54 1.18 1.40 -13.81
N ASP A 55 2.06 1.46 -14.80
CA ASP A 55 3.12 0.48 -15.05
C ASP A 55 4.04 0.32 -13.85
N PHE A 56 4.42 1.43 -13.21
CA PHE A 56 5.24 1.40 -12.01
C PHE A 56 4.55 0.68 -10.84
N ALA A 57 3.30 1.03 -10.56
CA ALA A 57 2.53 0.38 -9.50
C ALA A 57 2.26 -1.09 -9.80
N GLU A 58 2.02 -1.49 -11.05
CA GLU A 58 1.86 -2.90 -11.42
C GLU A 58 3.16 -3.68 -11.27
N THR A 59 4.28 -3.11 -11.73
CA THR A 59 5.61 -3.71 -11.62
C THR A 59 5.99 -3.99 -10.17
N HIS A 60 5.63 -3.06 -9.27
CA HIS A 60 5.97 -3.14 -7.84
C HIS A 60 4.81 -3.59 -6.95
N LEU A 61 3.70 -4.06 -7.52
CA LEU A 61 2.48 -4.39 -6.79
C LEU A 61 2.73 -5.41 -5.68
N SER A 62 3.56 -6.42 -5.95
CA SER A 62 3.88 -7.46 -4.96
C SER A 62 4.64 -6.90 -3.76
N SER A 63 5.60 -6.00 -4.00
CA SER A 63 6.33 -5.32 -2.93
C SER A 63 5.42 -4.39 -2.13
N ILE A 64 4.52 -3.67 -2.79
CA ILE A 64 3.54 -2.79 -2.11
C ILE A 64 2.60 -3.60 -1.22
N ILE A 65 2.11 -4.76 -1.68
CA ILE A 65 1.25 -5.63 -0.89
C ILE A 65 2.01 -6.24 0.29
N GLN A 66 3.27 -6.65 0.08
CA GLN A 66 4.10 -7.16 1.17
C GLN A 66 4.32 -6.10 2.25
N GLU A 67 4.68 -4.87 1.87
CA GLU A 67 4.81 -3.76 2.81
C GLU A 67 3.50 -3.49 3.57
N ALA A 68 2.36 -3.52 2.88
CA ALA A 68 1.05 -3.34 3.52
C ALA A 68 0.74 -4.44 4.54
N LEU A 69 1.16 -5.68 4.29
CA LEU A 69 1.03 -6.79 5.25
C LEU A 69 1.96 -6.60 6.46
N GLU A 70 3.18 -6.12 6.24
CA GLU A 70 4.15 -5.82 7.30
C GLU A 70 3.65 -4.66 8.19
N GLU A 71 3.16 -3.57 7.60
CA GLU A 71 2.57 -2.43 8.32
C GLU A 71 1.30 -2.82 9.07
N ALA A 72 0.42 -3.62 8.45
CA ALA A 72 -0.74 -4.20 9.14
C ALA A 72 -0.31 -5.05 10.34
N GLY A 73 0.75 -5.86 10.17
CA GLY A 73 1.38 -6.63 11.25
C GLY A 73 1.95 -5.76 12.38
N CYS A 74 2.33 -4.53 12.06
CA CYS A 74 2.79 -3.51 13.02
C CYS A 74 1.64 -2.72 13.68
N LYS A 75 0.38 -3.14 13.47
CA LYS A 75 -0.83 -2.45 13.96
C LYS A 75 -1.05 -1.09 13.30
N GLU A 76 -0.42 -0.81 12.16
CA GLU A 76 -0.74 0.38 11.39
C GLU A 76 -2.03 0.16 10.58
N PRO A 77 -2.94 1.14 10.54
CA PRO A 77 -4.21 1.04 9.83
C PRO A 77 -4.09 1.32 8.32
N SER A 78 -2.91 1.74 7.86
CA SER A 78 -2.65 2.20 6.51
C SER A 78 -1.17 2.14 6.14
N LEU A 79 -0.87 2.14 4.84
CA LEU A 79 0.46 2.33 4.26
C LEU A 79 0.48 3.65 3.48
N THR A 80 1.46 4.50 3.73
CA THR A 80 1.71 5.71 2.95
C THR A 80 2.94 5.50 2.07
N LEU A 81 2.76 5.69 0.77
CA LEU A 81 3.82 5.67 -0.24
C LEU A 81 4.16 7.11 -0.59
N GLU A 82 5.37 7.55 -0.25
CA GLU A 82 5.85 8.89 -0.60
C GLU A 82 6.23 8.93 -2.09
N THR A 83 5.61 9.83 -2.85
CA THR A 83 5.76 9.93 -4.32
C THR A 83 6.63 11.12 -4.74
N TYR A 84 7.52 11.60 -3.87
CA TYR A 84 8.43 12.75 -3.99
C TYR A 84 8.40 13.54 -5.32
N ASP A 85 9.03 13.00 -6.37
CA ASP A 85 9.23 13.68 -7.66
C ASP A 85 8.22 13.24 -8.74
N PHE A 86 7.09 12.63 -8.37
CA PHE A 86 6.10 12.15 -9.31
C PHE A 86 5.14 13.28 -9.69
N GLY A 87 4.87 13.40 -10.99
CA GLY A 87 3.82 14.25 -11.53
C GLY A 87 2.43 13.76 -11.12
N VAL A 88 1.49 14.70 -11.05
CA VAL A 88 0.10 14.47 -10.64
C VAL A 88 -0.57 13.36 -11.44
N ALA A 89 -0.30 13.27 -12.75
CA ALA A 89 -0.88 12.21 -13.58
C ALA A 89 -0.34 10.82 -13.22
N ALA A 90 0.97 10.69 -12.94
CA ALA A 90 1.55 9.43 -12.47
C ALA A 90 0.96 9.00 -11.12
N ILE A 91 0.82 9.93 -10.17
CA ILE A 91 0.16 9.66 -8.88
C ILE A 91 -1.28 9.18 -9.10
N ALA A 92 -2.02 9.81 -10.01
CA ALA A 92 -3.39 9.40 -10.33
C ALA A 92 -3.46 7.99 -10.93
N GLY A 93 -2.55 7.66 -11.86
CA GLY A 93 -2.45 6.33 -12.47
C GLY A 93 -2.11 5.24 -11.45
N MET A 94 -1.12 5.49 -10.60
CA MET A 94 -0.81 4.60 -9.47
C MET A 94 -2.02 4.40 -8.55
N ALA A 95 -2.69 5.48 -8.15
CA ALA A 95 -3.83 5.38 -7.25
C ALA A 95 -5.01 4.63 -7.87
N ALA A 96 -5.25 4.80 -9.17
CA ALA A 96 -6.28 4.07 -9.89
C ALA A 96 -6.01 2.56 -9.88
N ILE A 97 -4.80 2.15 -10.28
CA ILE A 97 -4.47 0.73 -10.35
C ILE A 97 -4.36 0.09 -8.97
N LEU A 98 -3.89 0.81 -7.95
CA LEU A 98 -3.87 0.30 -6.58
C LEU A 98 -5.28 0.07 -6.04
N ARG A 99 -6.26 0.93 -6.33
CA ARG A 99 -7.67 0.67 -5.96
C ARG A 99 -8.21 -0.58 -6.65
N GLU A 100 -7.97 -0.71 -7.95
CA GLU A 100 -8.43 -1.85 -8.73
C GLU A 100 -7.84 -3.17 -8.24
N ARG A 101 -6.51 -3.19 -8.05
CA ARG A 101 -5.76 -4.40 -7.71
C ARG A 101 -5.90 -4.82 -6.25
N THR A 102 -6.18 -3.90 -5.33
CA THR A 102 -6.22 -4.21 -3.88
C THR A 102 -7.60 -4.10 -3.25
N ALA A 103 -8.58 -3.49 -3.92
CA ALA A 103 -9.89 -3.15 -3.36
C ALA A 103 -9.85 -2.32 -2.05
N LEU A 104 -8.69 -1.74 -1.72
CA LEU A 104 -8.50 -0.86 -0.58
C LEU A 104 -8.97 0.57 -0.91
N LYS A 105 -9.27 1.33 0.15
CA LYS A 105 -9.47 2.77 0.01
C LYS A 105 -8.09 3.38 -0.27
N VAL A 106 -7.99 4.20 -1.32
CA VAL A 106 -6.75 4.91 -1.67
C VAL A 106 -7.01 6.40 -1.68
N GLU A 107 -6.32 7.10 -0.79
CA GLU A 107 -6.27 8.56 -0.71
C GLU A 107 -4.97 9.07 -1.33
N THR A 108 -5.02 10.26 -1.93
CA THR A 108 -3.88 10.84 -2.64
C THR A 108 -3.70 12.29 -2.23
N THR A 109 -2.46 12.68 -1.97
CA THR A 109 -2.04 14.08 -1.87
C THR A 109 -1.13 14.42 -3.06
N ARG A 110 -0.54 15.62 -3.07
CA ARG A 110 0.44 15.99 -4.10
C ARG A 110 1.74 15.19 -4.02
N SER A 111 2.05 14.58 -2.87
CA SER A 111 3.34 13.94 -2.63
C SER A 111 3.22 12.54 -2.03
N ALA A 112 2.01 12.00 -1.88
CA ALA A 112 1.83 10.69 -1.28
C ALA A 112 0.56 9.98 -1.75
N ILE A 113 0.60 8.66 -1.68
CA ILE A 113 -0.54 7.76 -1.88
C ILE A 113 -0.71 6.94 -0.61
N THR A 114 -1.88 7.02 0.02
CA THR A 114 -2.17 6.27 1.26
C THR A 114 -3.20 5.18 0.99
N LEU A 115 -2.81 3.92 1.21
CA LEU A 115 -3.68 2.75 1.18
C LEU A 115 -4.23 2.51 2.59
N ILE A 116 -5.55 2.52 2.74
CA ILE A 116 -6.23 2.44 4.04
C ILE A 116 -7.03 1.15 4.13
N TRP A 117 -6.77 0.34 5.17
CA TRP A 117 -7.49 -0.92 5.44
C TRP A 117 -8.24 -0.93 6.77
N ALA A 118 -7.95 0.01 7.68
CA ALA A 118 -8.68 0.21 8.92
C ALA A 118 -8.87 1.70 9.22
N VAL A 119 -9.86 2.03 10.07
CA VAL A 119 -10.00 3.39 10.60
C VAL A 119 -8.87 3.60 11.61
N PRO A 120 -8.10 4.70 11.53
CA PRO A 120 -7.12 5.04 12.56
C PRO A 120 -7.81 5.11 13.92
N ASN A 121 -7.50 4.17 14.81
CA ASN A 121 -8.07 4.14 16.15
C ASN A 121 -7.09 4.84 17.10
N PRO A 122 -7.41 6.05 17.62
CA PRO A 122 -6.50 6.79 18.50
C PRO A 122 -6.25 6.11 19.86
N GLY A 123 -6.97 5.04 20.20
CA GLY A 123 -6.77 4.26 21.43
C GLY A 123 -5.79 3.09 21.32
N LEU A 124 -5.03 2.95 20.22
CA LEU A 124 -4.05 1.87 20.02
C LEU A 124 -2.61 2.20 20.48
N ILE A 125 -2.43 3.28 21.25
CA ILE A 125 -1.13 3.70 21.80
C ILE A 125 -1.04 3.31 23.28
#